data_AF-A0A7X7KHI3-F1
#
_entry.id   AF-A0A7X7KHI3-F1
#
_cell.length_a   1.000
_cell.length_b   1.000
_cell.length_c   1.000
_cell.angle_alpha   90.00
_cell.angle_beta   90.00
_cell.angle_gamma   90.00
#
_symmetry.space_group_name_H-M   'P 1'
#
loop_
_entity.id
_entity.type
_entity.pdbx_description
1 polymer ?
#
loop_
_entity_poly.entity_id
_entity_poly.type
_entity_poly.pdbx_seq_one_letter_code
_entity_poly.pdbx_strand_id
1 'polypeptide(L)'
;LPAAGENNSRGYYFASCEESPFYSDLGRMVSNALGRRWVMVIPTSSPVVWTVAMAGELVSRVRHAPLFFNVDKAREITAGSWLCSGRRAAEQLGFKVGATLQDRLRQTAEWYRREKWL
;
A
#
# COMPACT_ATOMS: atom_id res chain seq x y z
N LEU A 1 0.17 -26.58 -35.66
CA LEU A 1 -0.84 -25.54 -35.99
C LEU A 1 -1.28 -24.91 -34.67
N PRO A 2 -0.84 -23.68 -34.31
CA PRO A 2 -1.37 -23.04 -33.12
C PRO A 2 -2.80 -22.62 -33.43
N ALA A 3 -3.74 -23.12 -32.61
CA ALA A 3 -5.15 -22.77 -32.71
C ALA A 3 -5.33 -21.25 -32.53
N ALA A 4 -6.17 -20.68 -33.38
CA ALA A 4 -6.55 -19.28 -33.38
C ALA A 4 -6.99 -18.83 -31.97
N GLY A 5 -6.57 -17.63 -31.58
CA GLY A 5 -6.81 -17.05 -30.26
C GLY A 5 -8.28 -17.04 -29.90
N GLU A 6 -8.62 -17.78 -28.84
CA GLU A 6 -9.82 -17.49 -28.07
C GLU A 6 -9.63 -16.10 -27.45
N ASN A 7 -10.37 -15.13 -27.95
CA ASN A 7 -10.48 -13.81 -27.36
C ASN A 7 -11.30 -13.93 -26.06
N ASN A 8 -10.74 -14.58 -25.05
CA ASN A 8 -11.39 -14.78 -23.77
C ASN A 8 -11.20 -13.51 -22.93
N SER A 9 -11.96 -12.47 -23.23
CA SER A 9 -11.97 -11.18 -22.51
C SER A 9 -12.56 -11.28 -21.09
N ARG A 10 -12.58 -12.48 -20.49
CA ARG A 10 -13.14 -12.80 -19.18
C ARG A 10 -12.04 -13.30 -18.25
N GLY A 11 -11.77 -12.54 -17.20
CA GLY A 11 -10.81 -12.89 -16.15
C GLY A 11 -10.62 -11.73 -15.17
N TYR A 12 -10.15 -12.01 -13.98
CA TYR A 12 -9.66 -11.00 -13.05
C TYR A 12 -8.14 -11.08 -12.98
N TYR A 13 -7.50 -9.91 -13.04
CA TYR A 13 -6.05 -9.75 -13.00
C TYR A 13 -5.69 -8.77 -11.89
N PHE A 14 -4.56 -9.02 -11.23
CA PHE A 14 -4.03 -8.11 -10.23
C PHE A 14 -2.85 -7.35 -10.81
N ALA A 15 -2.88 -6.02 -10.68
CA ALA A 15 -1.77 -5.15 -11.00
C ALA A 15 -0.87 -5.01 -9.76
N SER A 16 -0.01 -5.99 -9.51
CA SER A 16 0.97 -5.96 -8.42
C SER A 16 2.40 -6.04 -8.93
N CYS A 17 3.34 -5.47 -8.17
CA CYS A 17 4.77 -5.70 -8.38
C CYS A 17 5.17 -7.07 -7.80
N GLU A 18 6.31 -7.60 -8.24
CA GLU A 18 6.86 -8.85 -7.69
C GLU A 18 7.38 -8.66 -6.25
N GLU A 19 7.82 -7.44 -5.92
CA GLU A 19 8.29 -7.08 -4.58
C GLU A 19 7.15 -7.17 -3.56
N SER A 20 7.40 -7.90 -2.46
CA SER A 20 6.44 -8.11 -1.37
C SER A 20 7.07 -7.77 -0.01
N PRO A 21 7.38 -6.49 0.26
CA PRO A 21 8.03 -6.10 1.52
C PRO A 21 7.09 -6.31 2.71
N PHE A 22 7.65 -6.63 3.88
CA PHE A 22 6.90 -6.48 5.12
C PHE A 22 6.64 -5.00 5.38
N TYR A 23 5.62 -4.70 6.19
CA TYR A 23 5.25 -3.32 6.51
C TYR A 23 6.42 -2.54 7.15
N SER A 24 7.26 -3.21 7.94
CA SER A 24 8.49 -2.66 8.50
C SER A 24 9.50 -2.26 7.43
N ASP A 25 9.63 -3.07 6.38
CA ASP A 25 10.56 -2.82 5.28
C ASP A 25 10.05 -1.67 4.43
N LEU A 26 8.73 -1.64 4.16
CA LEU A 26 8.10 -0.52 3.47
C LEU A 26 8.38 0.81 4.19
N GLY A 27 8.24 0.86 5.52
CA GLY A 27 8.58 2.05 6.32
C GLY A 27 10.05 2.48 6.17
N ARG A 28 10.98 1.53 6.12
CA ARG A 28 12.41 1.80 5.87
C ARG A 28 12.68 2.28 4.44
N MET A 29 11.99 1.70 3.45
CA MET A 29 12.06 2.12 2.05
C MET A 29 11.57 3.56 1.87
N VAL A 30 10.46 3.93 2.52
CA VAL A 30 9.95 5.32 2.56
C VAL A 30 10.96 6.24 3.26
N SER A 31 11.53 5.85 4.39
CA SER A 31 12.57 6.64 5.07
C SER A 31 13.77 6.93 4.17
N ASN A 32 14.22 5.93 3.41
CA ASN A 32 15.29 6.07 2.43
C ASN A 32 14.89 7.05 1.32
N ALA A 33 13.71 6.88 0.71
CA ALA A 33 13.20 7.78 -0.32
C ALA A 33 13.10 9.25 0.17
N LEU A 34 12.72 9.45 1.43
CA LEU A 34 12.64 10.76 2.05
C LEU A 34 13.99 11.34 2.49
N GLY A 35 15.09 10.58 2.44
CA GLY A 35 16.39 11.00 2.94
C GLY A 35 16.45 11.12 4.47
N ARG A 36 15.59 10.39 5.18
CA ARG A 36 15.54 10.40 6.65
C ARG A 36 16.47 9.32 7.21
N ARG A 37 17.33 9.73 8.15
CA ARG A 37 18.34 8.86 8.78
C ARG A 37 17.74 7.82 9.73
N TRP A 38 16.59 8.11 10.33
CA TRP A 38 15.98 7.27 11.37
C TRP A 38 14.50 7.05 11.10
N VAL A 39 14.08 5.79 11.23
CA VAL A 39 12.68 5.37 11.26
C VAL A 39 12.49 4.42 12.45
N MET A 40 11.46 4.69 13.26
CA MET A 40 11.10 3.82 14.36
C MET A 40 9.97 2.89 13.91
N VAL A 41 10.22 1.58 13.99
CA VAL A 41 9.20 0.56 13.71
C VAL A 41 8.72 0.03 15.06
N ILE A 42 7.47 0.30 15.39
CA ILE A 42 6.86 -0.12 16.65
C ILE A 42 5.93 -1.30 16.36
N PRO A 43 6.15 -2.49 16.94
CA PRO A 43 5.18 -3.57 16.86
C PRO A 43 3.93 -3.19 17.65
N THR A 44 2.77 -3.23 16.99
CA THR A 44 1.47 -2.91 17.60
C THR A 44 0.61 -4.15 17.67
N SER A 45 -0.01 -4.37 18.83
CA SER A 45 -1.03 -5.41 19.01
C SER A 45 -2.40 -4.89 18.55
N SER A 46 -3.25 -5.79 18.04
CA SER A 46 -4.60 -5.44 17.56
C SER A 46 -5.44 -4.66 18.57
N PRO A 47 -5.45 -4.97 19.89
CA PRO A 47 -6.22 -4.19 20.86
C PRO A 47 -5.84 -2.71 20.86
N VAL A 48 -4.53 -2.38 20.78
CA VAL A 48 -4.07 -0.99 20.74
C VAL A 48 -4.60 -0.27 19.50
N VAL A 49 -4.54 -0.92 18.33
CA VAL A 49 -5.07 -0.39 17.07
C VAL A 49 -6.56 -0.07 17.20
N TRP A 50 -7.35 -1.00 17.73
CA TRP A 50 -8.80 -0.82 17.91
C TRP A 50 -9.13 0.28 18.93
N THR A 51 -8.40 0.38 20.04
CA THR A 51 -8.61 1.44 21.03
C THR A 51 -8.36 2.83 20.43
N VAL A 52 -7.25 3.01 19.71
CA VAL A 52 -6.93 4.30 19.07
C VAL A 52 -7.96 4.65 18.00
N ALA A 53 -8.42 3.67 17.21
CA ALA A 53 -9.44 3.86 16.19
C ALA A 53 -10.81 4.26 16.78
N MET A 54 -11.24 3.63 17.87
CA MET A 54 -12.49 3.99 18.56
C MET A 54 -12.43 5.39 19.16
N ALA A 55 -11.29 5.79 19.74
CA ALA A 55 -11.07 7.15 20.21
C ALA A 55 -11.11 8.16 19.05
N GLY A 56 -10.47 7.85 17.92
CA GLY A 56 -10.50 8.66 16.71
C GLY A 56 -11.91 8.83 16.14
N GLU A 57 -12.70 7.75 16.11
CA GLU A 57 -14.10 7.76 15.66
C GLU A 57 -14.97 8.65 16.56
N LEU A 58 -14.80 8.58 17.89
CA LEU A 58 -15.52 9.45 18.82
C LEU A 58 -15.18 10.93 18.60
N VAL A 59 -13.88 11.25 18.47
CA VAL A 59 -13.43 12.62 18.22
C VAL A 59 -13.93 13.12 16.86
N SER A 60 -13.92 12.27 15.83
CA SER A 60 -14.43 12.58 14.50
C SER A 60 -15.91 13.00 14.55
N ARG A 61 -16.73 12.26 15.29
CA ARG A 61 -18.16 12.57 15.49
C ARG A 61 -18.38 13.88 16.24
N VAL A 62 -17.63 14.11 17.32
CA VAL A 62 -17.73 15.35 18.12
C VAL A 62 -17.31 16.57 17.31
N ARG A 63 -16.27 16.44 16.47
CA ARG A 63 -15.76 17.53 15.63
C ARG A 63 -16.47 17.67 14.30
N HIS A 64 -17.39 16.75 13.95
CA HIS A 64 -17.98 16.63 12.61
C HIS A 64 -16.92 16.67 11.49
N ALA A 65 -15.73 16.12 11.75
CA ALA A 65 -14.59 16.19 10.85
C ALA A 65 -13.84 14.85 10.88
N PRO A 66 -13.61 14.21 9.71
CA PRO A 66 -12.98 12.90 9.66
C PRO A 66 -11.54 12.96 10.16
N LEU A 67 -11.20 12.03 11.05
CA LEU A 67 -9.82 11.75 11.40
C LEU A 67 -9.26 10.62 10.54
N PHE A 68 -7.98 10.72 10.21
CA PHE A 68 -7.27 9.72 9.40
C PHE A 68 -7.32 8.31 10.02
N PHE A 69 -7.25 8.24 11.35
CA PHE A 69 -7.28 6.98 12.09
C PHE A 69 -8.67 6.77 12.72
N ASN A 70 -9.46 5.88 12.11
CA ASN A 70 -10.83 5.56 12.51
C ASN A 70 -11.06 4.03 12.48
N VAL A 71 -12.30 3.60 12.72
CA VAL A 71 -12.68 2.18 12.76
C VAL A 71 -12.42 1.45 11.45
N ASP A 72 -12.66 2.10 10.31
CA ASP A 72 -12.38 1.49 9.01
C ASP A 72 -10.88 1.30 8.80
N LYS A 73 -10.06 2.25 9.27
CA LYS A 73 -8.61 2.10 9.21
C LYS A 73 -8.10 0.95 10.09
N ALA A 74 -8.71 0.72 11.26
CA ALA A 74 -8.39 -0.45 12.08
C ALA A 74 -8.74 -1.77 11.39
N ARG A 75 -9.87 -1.84 10.67
CA ARG A 75 -10.24 -3.01 9.87
C ARG A 75 -9.19 -3.31 8.81
N GLU A 76 -8.75 -2.29 8.05
CA GLU A 76 -7.71 -2.45 7.04
C GLU A 76 -6.39 -2.98 7.64
N ILE A 77 -5.94 -2.38 8.74
CA ILE A 77 -4.66 -2.74 9.40
C ILE A 77 -4.71 -4.16 9.94
N THR A 78 -5.85 -4.59 10.49
CA THR A 78 -6.01 -5.89 11.14
C THR A 78 -6.44 -7.01 10.19
N ALA A 79 -6.80 -6.69 8.94
CA ALA A 79 -7.23 -7.67 7.93
C ALA A 79 -6.14 -8.65 7.47
N GLY A 80 -4.88 -8.42 7.86
CA GLY A 80 -3.74 -9.26 7.50
C GLY A 80 -3.05 -8.77 6.22
N SER A 81 -2.65 -9.72 5.36
CA SER A 81 -1.88 -9.40 4.15
C SER A 81 -2.77 -9.02 2.98
N TRP A 82 -2.42 -7.93 2.30
CA TRP A 82 -3.04 -7.47 1.05
C TRP A 82 -2.24 -7.91 -0.20
N LEU A 83 -1.32 -8.86 -0.04
CA LEU A 83 -0.51 -9.37 -1.14
C LEU A 83 -1.39 -10.15 -2.13
N CYS A 84 -1.15 -9.89 -3.42
CA CYS A 84 -1.82 -10.59 -4.51
C CYS A 84 -0.80 -10.94 -5.61
N SER A 85 -1.04 -12.06 -6.29
CA SER A 85 -0.15 -12.51 -7.36
C SER A 85 -0.53 -11.87 -8.70
N GLY A 86 0.38 -11.04 -9.23
CA GLY A 86 0.30 -10.48 -10.58
C GLY A 86 0.70 -11.48 -11.68
N ARG A 87 1.04 -12.73 -11.35
CA ARG A 87 1.58 -13.73 -12.30
C ARG A 87 0.69 -13.91 -13.52
N ARG A 88 -0.63 -14.02 -13.33
CA ARG A 88 -1.58 -14.16 -14.46
C ARG A 88 -1.54 -12.98 -15.42
N ALA A 89 -1.39 -11.77 -14.88
CA ALA A 89 -1.28 -10.56 -15.70
C ALA A 89 0.05 -10.53 -16.47
N ALA A 90 1.14 -10.93 -15.83
CA ALA A 90 2.44 -11.03 -16.47
C ALA A 90 2.45 -12.05 -17.62
N GLU A 91 1.93 -13.25 -17.38
CA GLU A 91 1.94 -14.35 -18.35
C GLU A 91 0.98 -14.13 -19.54
N GLN A 92 -0.21 -13.60 -19.28
CA GLN A 92 -1.27 -13.51 -20.31
C GLN A 92 -1.34 -12.14 -20.98
N LEU A 93 -0.96 -11.07 -20.27
CA LEU A 93 -1.06 -9.70 -20.77
C LEU A 93 0.31 -9.05 -21.03
N GLY A 94 1.40 -9.75 -20.71
CA GLY A 94 2.75 -9.15 -20.72
C GLY A 94 2.89 -8.00 -19.72
N PHE A 95 2.02 -7.93 -18.70
CA PHE A 95 2.04 -6.85 -17.71
C PHE A 95 3.35 -6.89 -16.92
N LYS A 96 4.06 -5.77 -16.92
CA LYS A 96 5.27 -5.60 -16.14
C LYS A 96 5.31 -4.19 -15.56
N VAL A 97 5.63 -4.10 -14.26
CA VAL A 97 5.88 -2.81 -13.62
C VAL A 97 7.16 -2.19 -14.19
N GLY A 98 7.08 -0.92 -14.59
CA GLY A 98 8.18 -0.24 -15.29
C GLY A 98 9.35 0.22 -14.40
N ALA A 99 9.24 0.11 -13.07
CA ALA A 99 10.31 0.47 -12.13
C ALA A 99 10.13 -0.30 -10.82
N THR A 100 11.20 -0.38 -10.02
CA THR A 100 11.18 -0.98 -8.69
C THR A 100 10.30 -0.19 -7.73
N LEU A 101 9.83 -0.81 -6.65
CA LEU A 101 9.07 -0.11 -5.62
C LEU A 101 9.89 1.03 -5.01
N GLN A 102 11.18 0.83 -4.78
CA GLN A 102 12.07 1.86 -4.24
C GLN A 102 12.17 3.09 -5.17
N ASP A 103 12.27 2.88 -6.47
CA ASP A 103 12.31 3.98 -7.45
C ASP A 103 10.98 4.73 -7.48
N ARG A 104 9.85 4.02 -7.42
CA ARG A 104 8.51 4.64 -7.34
C ARG A 104 8.35 5.46 -6.06
N LEU A 105 8.81 4.95 -4.91
CA LEU A 105 8.80 5.70 -3.65
C LEU A 105 9.65 6.98 -3.73
N ARG A 106 10.83 6.92 -4.37
CA ARG A 106 11.67 8.10 -4.60
C ARG A 106 10.95 9.13 -5.48
N GLN A 107 10.35 8.71 -6.59
CA GLN A 107 9.58 9.57 -7.49
C GLN A 107 8.43 10.27 -6.75
N THR A 108 7.69 9.53 -5.91
CA THR A 108 6.62 10.09 -5.09
C THR A 108 7.14 11.09 -4.07
N ALA A 109 8.23 10.77 -3.36
CA ALA A 109 8.85 11.69 -2.39
C ALA A 109 9.32 13.00 -3.05
N GLU A 110 9.93 12.92 -4.24
CA GLU A 110 10.34 14.08 -5.03
C GLU A 110 9.13 14.91 -5.47
N TRP A 111 8.05 14.27 -5.91
CA TRP A 111 6.81 14.96 -6.27
C TRP A 111 6.23 15.72 -5.07
N TYR A 112 6.10 15.07 -3.91
CA TYR A 112 5.58 15.71 -2.71
C TYR A 112 6.42 16.92 -2.27
N ARG A 113 7.75 16.88 -2.42
CA ARG A 113 8.62 18.05 -2.17
C ARG A 113 8.35 19.18 -3.15
N ARG A 114 8.15 18.88 -4.44
CA ARG A 114 7.82 19.91 -5.45
C ARG A 114 6.48 20.59 -5.17
N GLU A 115 5.48 19.83 -4.74
CA GLU A 115 4.16 20.35 -4.34
C GLU A 115 4.17 21.06 -2.98
N LYS A 116 5.32 21.08 -2.28
CA LYS A 116 5.47 21.66 -0.93
C LYS A 116 4.55 21.00 0.10
N TRP A 117 4.31 19.69 -0.03
CA TRP A 117 3.59 18.88 0.96
C TRP A 117 4.53 18.19 1.97
N LEU A 118 5.84 18.36 1.79
CA LEU A 118 6.91 17.86 2.67
C LEU A 118 7.85 18.98 3.11
#